data_AF-A0A8T3R297-F1
#
_entry.id   AF-A0A8T3R297-F1
#
_cell.length_a   1.000
_cell.length_b   1.000
_cell.length_c   1.000
_cell.angle_alpha   90.00
_cell.angle_beta   90.00
_cell.angle_gamma   90.00
#
_symmetry.space_group_name_H-M   'P 1'
#
loop_
_entity.id
_entity.type
_entity.pdbx_description
1 polymer ?
#
loop_
_entity_poly.entity_id
_entity_poly.type
_entity_poly.pdbx_seq_one_letter_code
_entity_poly.pdbx_strand_id
1 'polypeptide(L)'
;SVQPGASGFKLAWAGGGSPGASVSRKTVTYTVVELRLAERLYGGRSASFRFTFDLDDPGGEASRDIRVGDSLVAFPVWAFASDSTPGSTVRVEFPAGYRVEVQAGKIAEPTTAPDGTIALQTAALPKPLTFFAYLVADRSASFVESTRTTTVGDTPVELTIRGWADDKPWSKRVGDLVARALPALSEAIGLDWPRDGGLIIHETVSRTTGGYAGLFDPGLGEVEVAYDAGDSVVLHESAHAWFNGTLLADRWSSEAFASYYGLAIAKGMGVKAKGDPVTPELEKARIPLNAWGAIGTETTETEDYAYAATLTVARDIAELAGPDGLRAVWANAAAGIWAYQPPADRDAAGSGVGAGAEPEAGAGPPDWRGLLDLLEANTAASYDDLWRTWIARDSDVPLLDARLATRATYETVLADAGEWQLPRPVRDAMRAWQFDQAAALLRNAGTILDQRAAIEAAAAASGLDMPDTLRTAFEATDGFASATLEARAELEAIERYDAAAASRLADPDMVEAVGLWGTTPEVDLDLARTLFAAGDLGDSAQAADSAASTWASAAEVGRGRIVSLIVLAVALLMAIVLVAFWLRGRGRGRAGPIVAAGADPYATLAPSWNPTEPVEVSDDRPRGAAPD
;
A
#
# COMPACT_ATOMS: atom_id res chain seq x y z
N SER A 1 34.51 27.82 41.84
CA SER A 1 34.08 26.41 41.90
C SER A 1 34.68 25.66 40.74
N VAL A 2 34.69 24.33 40.80
CA VAL A 2 34.97 23.43 39.67
C VAL A 2 33.76 22.51 39.43
N GLN A 3 33.82 21.68 38.39
CA GLN A 3 32.81 20.68 38.05
C GLN A 3 32.41 19.78 39.25
N PRO A 4 31.21 19.17 39.22
CA PRO A 4 30.85 18.12 40.18
C PRO A 4 31.77 16.90 40.00
N GLY A 5 31.81 16.02 41.00
CA GLY A 5 32.66 14.81 40.97
C GLY A 5 34.16 15.04 41.21
N ALA A 6 34.71 16.18 40.76
CA ALA A 6 36.14 16.49 40.75
C ALA A 6 36.93 16.05 42.02
N SER A 7 38.15 15.56 41.78
CA SER A 7 39.04 15.01 42.80
C SER A 7 40.49 15.54 42.62
N GLY A 8 41.50 14.86 43.19
CA GLY A 8 42.91 15.15 42.87
C GLY A 8 43.51 16.48 43.33
N PHE A 9 42.77 17.31 44.08
CA PHE A 9 43.07 18.73 44.34
C PHE A 9 44.50 19.03 44.82
N LYS A 10 45.27 19.73 43.99
CA LYS A 10 46.65 20.17 44.24
C LYS A 10 46.80 21.65 43.95
N LEU A 11 47.49 22.38 44.82
CA LEU A 11 47.84 23.79 44.63
C LEU A 11 49.35 23.96 44.71
N ALA A 12 49.98 24.38 43.63
CA ALA A 12 51.39 24.75 43.56
C ALA A 12 51.55 26.28 43.48
N TRP A 13 52.54 26.84 44.16
CA TRP A 13 52.79 28.28 44.23
C TRP A 13 54.12 28.64 43.57
N ALA A 14 54.19 29.77 42.89
CA ALA A 14 55.45 30.31 42.37
C ALA A 14 56.22 31.02 43.49
N GLY A 15 57.06 30.28 44.22
CA GLY A 15 57.87 30.82 45.31
C GLY A 15 58.05 29.84 46.47
N GLY A 16 58.40 30.35 47.64
CA GLY A 16 58.44 29.58 48.89
C GLY A 16 57.09 29.54 49.62
N GLY A 17 56.93 28.58 50.54
CA GLY A 17 55.76 28.45 51.40
C GLY A 17 55.02 27.12 51.23
N SER A 18 53.86 26.99 51.88
CA SER A 18 53.07 25.75 51.89
C SER A 18 51.61 26.05 51.52
N PRO A 19 51.29 26.15 50.21
CA PRO A 19 49.92 26.29 49.75
C PRO A 19 49.06 25.07 50.14
N GLY A 20 47.74 25.15 49.96
CA GLY A 20 46.86 24.00 50.07
C GLY A 20 45.52 24.21 49.35
N ALA A 21 44.89 23.11 48.96
CA ALA A 21 43.51 23.10 48.45
C ALA A 21 42.69 22.15 49.32
N SER A 22 41.44 22.52 49.63
CA SER A 22 40.52 21.66 50.39
C SER A 22 39.08 21.86 49.93
N VAL A 23 38.26 20.82 50.00
CA VAL A 23 36.84 20.91 49.60
C VAL A 23 36.04 21.57 50.71
N SER A 24 35.45 22.73 50.41
CA SER A 24 34.54 23.46 51.32
C SER A 24 33.10 22.96 51.20
N ARG A 25 32.66 22.61 49.98
CA ARG A 25 31.31 22.10 49.69
C ARG A 25 31.31 21.26 48.41
N LYS A 26 30.53 20.18 48.39
CA LYS A 26 30.11 19.49 47.16
C LYS A 26 28.62 19.73 46.93
N THR A 27 28.22 19.94 45.68
CA THR A 27 26.81 19.93 45.24
C THR A 27 26.69 18.99 44.04
N VAL A 28 25.46 18.74 43.56
CA VAL A 28 25.21 18.00 42.32
C VAL A 28 25.68 18.74 41.07
N THR A 29 25.88 20.07 41.14
CA THR A 29 26.26 20.91 39.99
C THR A 29 27.67 21.47 40.06
N TYR A 30 28.35 21.46 41.21
CA TYR A 30 29.73 21.97 41.35
C TYR A 30 30.42 21.54 42.66
N THR A 31 31.75 21.62 42.66
CA THR A 31 32.58 21.53 43.87
C THR A 31 33.17 22.90 44.23
N VAL A 32 33.02 23.33 45.49
CA VAL A 32 33.70 24.51 46.04
C VAL A 32 35.00 24.06 46.68
N VAL A 33 36.11 24.58 46.17
CA VAL A 33 37.46 24.34 46.68
C VAL A 33 37.97 25.63 47.30
N GLU A 34 38.38 25.56 48.56
CA GLU A 34 39.07 26.63 49.26
C GLU A 34 40.57 26.53 48.98
N LEU A 35 41.16 27.62 48.48
CA LEU A 35 42.58 27.72 48.15
C LEU A 35 43.31 28.53 49.22
N ARG A 36 44.12 27.83 50.03
CA ARG A 36 44.98 28.45 51.03
C ARG A 36 46.29 28.88 50.36
N LEU A 37 46.46 30.18 50.21
CA LEU A 37 47.65 30.80 49.61
C LEU A 37 48.91 30.51 50.44
N ALA A 38 50.07 30.46 49.78
CA ALA A 38 51.35 30.19 50.44
C ALA A 38 51.87 31.38 51.27
N GLU A 39 51.42 32.59 50.95
CA GLU A 39 51.82 33.85 51.58
C GLU A 39 50.66 34.86 51.63
N ARG A 40 50.84 35.98 52.34
CA ARG A 40 49.86 37.07 52.38
C ARG A 40 50.03 37.98 51.17
N LEU A 41 49.00 38.09 50.33
CA LEU A 41 48.95 39.06 49.24
C LEU A 41 48.62 40.46 49.79
N TYR A 42 49.59 41.37 49.73
CA TYR A 42 49.41 42.78 50.06
C TYR A 42 48.95 43.57 48.83
N GLY A 43 48.27 44.71 49.04
CA GLY A 43 47.74 45.54 47.95
C GLY A 43 48.78 45.89 46.88
N GLY A 44 48.43 45.72 45.61
CA GLY A 44 49.31 45.96 44.47
C GLY A 44 50.37 44.87 44.21
N ARG A 45 50.36 43.76 44.96
CA ARG A 45 51.18 42.57 44.67
C ARG A 45 50.37 41.53 43.91
N SER A 46 51.02 40.88 42.94
CA SER A 46 50.51 39.71 42.22
C SER A 46 51.33 38.49 42.57
N ALA A 47 50.70 37.32 42.56
CA ALA A 47 51.39 36.03 42.62
C ALA A 47 50.74 35.05 41.65
N SER A 48 51.53 34.06 41.21
CA SER A 48 51.10 33.03 40.28
C SER A 48 51.02 31.69 40.98
N PHE A 49 49.95 30.94 40.74
CA PHE A 49 49.77 29.59 41.25
C PHE A 49 49.26 28.68 40.13
N ARG A 50 49.48 27.37 40.27
CA ARG A 50 48.86 26.34 39.46
C ARG A 50 47.95 25.52 40.36
N PHE A 51 46.66 25.56 40.07
CA PHE A 51 45.67 24.68 40.68
C PHE A 51 45.38 23.54 39.69
N THR A 52 45.35 22.32 40.20
CA THR A 52 45.12 21.10 39.42
C THR A 52 44.13 20.23 40.17
N PHE A 53 43.22 19.60 39.43
CA PHE A 53 42.20 18.68 39.89
C PHE A 53 41.94 17.66 38.79
N ASP A 54 41.46 16.50 39.19
CA ASP A 54 41.16 15.40 38.29
C ASP A 54 39.64 15.35 38.05
N LEU A 55 39.22 14.99 36.83
CA LEU A 55 37.81 14.80 36.44
C LEU A 55 37.61 13.31 36.14
N ASP A 56 37.02 12.62 37.10
CA ASP A 56 36.80 11.17 37.04
C ASP A 56 35.46 10.87 36.32
N ASP A 57 35.45 9.91 35.38
CA ASP A 57 34.20 9.32 34.87
C ASP A 57 33.54 8.52 36.01
N PRO A 58 32.33 8.88 36.46
CA PRO A 58 31.66 8.17 37.56
C PRO A 58 31.09 6.81 37.14
N GLY A 59 31.02 6.51 35.84
CA GLY A 59 30.31 5.38 35.27
C GLY A 59 28.80 5.47 35.47
N GLY A 60 28.11 4.35 35.20
CA GLY A 60 26.67 4.21 35.45
C GLY A 60 25.81 4.73 34.30
N GLU A 61 25.10 5.84 34.51
CA GLU A 61 24.07 6.35 33.61
C GLU A 61 24.61 6.67 32.20
N ALA A 62 23.75 6.54 31.19
CA ALA A 62 24.10 6.88 29.81
C ALA A 62 24.30 8.39 29.63
N SER A 63 23.42 9.21 30.22
CA SER A 63 23.41 10.67 30.12
C SER A 63 24.36 11.37 31.09
N ARG A 64 25.50 10.75 31.45
CA ARG A 64 26.47 11.32 32.39
C ARG A 64 27.41 12.30 31.67
N ASP A 65 27.62 13.48 32.27
CA ASP A 65 28.40 14.59 31.70
C ASP A 65 29.89 14.28 31.41
N ILE A 66 30.46 13.25 32.04
CA ILE A 66 31.88 12.91 31.90
C ILE A 66 31.97 11.45 31.49
N ARG A 67 32.59 11.21 30.33
CA ARG A 67 33.00 9.89 29.87
C ARG A 67 34.49 9.88 29.55
N VAL A 68 35.19 8.86 30.04
CA VAL A 68 36.63 8.68 29.80
C VAL A 68 36.91 7.20 29.54
N GLY A 69 36.96 6.83 28.26
CA GLY A 69 37.40 5.53 27.78
C GLY A 69 38.67 5.62 26.95
N ASP A 70 39.10 4.48 26.43
CA ASP A 70 40.10 4.39 25.37
C ASP A 70 39.48 4.73 24.00
N SER A 71 38.20 4.45 23.76
CA SER A 71 37.56 4.70 22.45
C SER A 71 36.94 6.10 22.34
N LEU A 72 36.45 6.62 23.47
CA LEU A 72 35.66 7.84 23.56
C LEU A 72 36.06 8.67 24.79
N VAL A 73 36.16 9.99 24.61
CA VAL A 73 36.24 10.95 25.73
C VAL A 73 35.20 12.06 25.53
N ALA A 74 34.36 12.33 26.53
CA ALA A 74 33.37 13.42 26.52
C ALA A 74 33.36 14.17 27.86
N PHE A 75 33.37 15.52 27.85
CA PHE A 75 33.35 16.32 29.09
C PHE A 75 32.98 17.80 28.92
N PRO A 76 32.44 18.46 29.98
CA PRO A 76 32.20 19.90 30.02
C PRO A 76 33.46 20.70 30.36
N VAL A 77 33.70 21.74 29.56
CA VAL A 77 34.82 22.68 29.67
C VAL A 77 34.33 24.01 30.24
N TRP A 78 34.89 24.39 31.39
CA TRP A 78 34.58 25.65 32.08
C TRP A 78 35.79 26.60 32.06
N ALA A 79 35.54 27.92 32.12
CA ALA A 79 36.58 28.90 32.39
C ALA A 79 36.50 29.41 33.83
N PHE A 80 37.65 29.75 34.41
CA PHE A 80 37.77 30.19 35.79
C PHE A 80 38.26 31.64 35.89
N ALA A 81 37.64 32.43 36.75
CA ALA A 81 38.01 33.81 37.07
C ALA A 81 37.47 34.21 38.45
N SER A 82 37.77 35.43 38.88
CA SER A 82 36.98 36.14 39.90
C SER A 82 35.83 36.93 39.23
N ASP A 83 34.82 37.29 40.01
CA ASP A 83 33.68 38.08 39.51
C ASP A 83 34.15 39.35 38.81
N SER A 84 33.45 39.71 37.72
CA SER A 84 33.73 40.88 36.88
C SER A 84 35.16 40.99 36.32
N THR A 85 35.97 39.92 36.39
CA THR A 85 37.35 39.93 35.88
C THR A 85 37.42 39.29 34.48
N PRO A 86 37.61 40.08 33.41
CA PRO A 86 37.82 39.55 32.07
C PRO A 86 39.25 39.00 31.90
N GLY A 87 39.47 38.24 30.83
CA GLY A 87 40.82 37.95 30.33
C GLY A 87 41.29 36.51 30.46
N SER A 88 40.58 35.64 31.21
CA SER A 88 40.90 34.21 31.25
C SER A 88 40.81 33.60 29.84
N THR A 89 41.73 32.68 29.55
CA THR A 89 41.69 31.83 28.35
C THR A 89 41.43 30.39 28.76
N VAL A 90 40.81 29.63 27.86
CA VAL A 90 40.65 28.18 27.97
C VAL A 90 41.48 27.52 26.88
N ARG A 91 42.17 26.43 27.22
CA ARG A 91 42.88 25.56 26.29
C ARG A 91 42.58 24.12 26.67
N VAL A 92 42.19 23.31 25.70
CA VAL A 92 41.96 21.87 25.82
C VAL A 92 42.90 21.18 24.86
N GLU A 93 43.51 20.07 25.29
CA GLU A 93 44.45 19.28 24.50
C GLU A 93 44.00 17.81 24.50
N PHE A 94 43.96 17.20 23.31
CA PHE A 94 43.71 15.78 23.11
C PHE A 94 44.95 15.10 22.50
N PRO A 95 45.27 13.86 22.88
CA PRO A 95 46.34 13.09 22.26
C PRO A 95 46.12 12.88 20.75
N ALA A 96 47.19 12.52 20.04
CA ALA A 96 47.11 12.14 18.64
C ALA A 96 46.16 10.96 18.39
N GLY A 97 45.49 10.99 17.23
CA GLY A 97 44.55 9.96 16.79
C GLY A 97 43.09 10.22 17.14
N TYR A 98 42.79 11.22 17.99
CA TYR A 98 41.41 11.63 18.27
C TYR A 98 40.80 12.48 17.15
N ARG A 99 39.47 12.47 17.06
CA ARG A 99 38.63 13.35 16.23
C ARG A 99 37.66 14.08 17.15
N VAL A 100 37.95 15.35 17.40
CA VAL A 100 37.26 16.19 18.39
C VAL A 100 36.13 16.99 17.75
N GLU A 101 35.05 17.16 18.50
CA GLU A 101 33.87 17.94 18.14
C GLU A 101 33.38 18.77 19.32
N VAL A 102 32.75 19.91 19.01
CA VAL A 102 32.11 20.80 19.99
C VAL A 102 30.60 20.55 19.94
N GLN A 103 30.12 19.57 20.72
CA GLN A 103 28.69 19.18 20.74
C GLN A 103 27.79 20.30 21.30
N ALA A 104 28.31 21.13 22.22
CA ALA A 104 27.58 22.27 22.76
C ALA A 104 28.51 23.43 23.16
N GLY A 105 27.95 24.65 23.20
CA GLY A 105 28.68 25.86 23.57
C GLY A 105 29.57 26.40 22.45
N LYS A 106 30.65 27.12 22.79
CA LYS A 106 31.52 27.73 21.79
C LYS A 106 32.98 27.84 22.23
N ILE A 107 33.85 27.10 21.54
CA ILE A 107 35.31 27.26 21.55
C ILE A 107 35.79 27.45 20.10
N ALA A 108 37.06 27.81 19.89
CA ALA A 108 37.63 27.88 18.54
C ALA A 108 37.85 26.47 17.97
N GLU A 109 37.87 26.39 16.64
CA GLU A 109 38.13 25.15 15.88
C GLU A 109 39.42 24.44 16.36
N PRO A 110 39.45 23.09 16.31
CA PRO A 110 40.63 22.33 16.66
C PRO A 110 41.82 22.61 15.74
N THR A 111 43.00 22.69 16.34
CA THR A 111 44.28 22.82 15.63
C THR A 111 45.14 21.59 15.92
N THR A 112 45.67 20.96 14.88
CA THR A 112 46.54 19.78 15.03
C THR A 112 48.00 20.18 14.95
N ALA A 113 48.76 19.87 16.00
CA ALA A 113 50.21 20.06 16.06
C ALA A 113 50.95 19.01 15.20
N PRO A 114 52.24 19.22 14.86
CA PRO A 114 53.01 18.29 14.03
C PRO A 114 53.20 16.88 14.65
N ASP A 115 53.04 16.73 15.96
CA ASP A 115 53.06 15.45 16.67
C ASP A 115 51.68 14.75 16.72
N GLY A 116 50.66 15.36 16.10
CA GLY A 116 49.28 14.89 16.07
C GLY A 116 48.42 15.37 17.24
N THR A 117 48.98 16.05 18.25
CA THR A 117 48.20 16.59 19.37
C THR A 117 47.17 17.61 18.89
N ILE A 118 45.92 17.49 19.33
CA ILE A 118 44.84 18.41 18.94
C ILE A 118 44.61 19.40 20.07
N ALA A 119 44.65 20.69 19.76
CA ALA A 119 44.40 21.77 20.72
C ALA A 119 43.23 22.67 20.27
N LEU A 120 42.32 22.94 21.21
CA LEU A 120 41.24 23.92 21.08
C LEU A 120 41.54 25.05 22.07
N GLN A 121 41.56 26.31 21.63
CA GLN A 121 41.93 27.43 22.50
C GLN A 121 41.07 28.68 22.27
N THR A 122 40.58 29.29 23.34
CA THR A 122 39.84 30.56 23.26
C THR A 122 40.79 31.76 23.15
N ALA A 123 40.28 32.85 22.55
CA ALA A 123 40.78 34.18 22.86
C ALA A 123 40.50 34.55 24.34
N ALA A 124 41.03 35.69 24.79
CA ALA A 124 40.75 36.22 26.13
C ALA A 124 39.24 36.47 26.31
N LEU A 125 38.63 35.78 27.29
CA LEU A 125 37.18 35.78 27.47
C LEU A 125 36.71 37.07 28.19
N PRO A 126 35.72 37.80 27.65
CA PRO A 126 35.20 39.02 28.29
C PRO A 126 34.34 38.72 29.53
N LYS A 127 33.75 37.51 29.60
CA LYS A 127 32.98 37.01 30.74
C LYS A 127 33.34 35.53 30.99
N PRO A 128 34.46 35.22 31.66
CA PRO A 128 34.91 33.84 31.84
C PRO A 128 33.88 32.96 32.56
N LEU A 129 33.23 33.47 33.61
CA LEU A 129 32.28 32.69 34.42
C LEU A 129 30.96 32.32 33.70
N THR A 130 30.76 32.79 32.47
CA THR A 130 29.64 32.37 31.60
C THR A 130 30.09 31.48 30.43
N PHE A 131 31.37 31.10 30.38
CA PHE A 131 31.90 30.24 29.33
C PHE A 131 31.53 28.78 29.58
N PHE A 132 31.03 28.13 28.54
CA PHE A 132 30.77 26.70 28.50
C PHE A 132 31.10 26.17 27.09
N ALA A 133 31.70 24.98 27.04
CA ALA A 133 31.69 24.12 25.88
C ALA A 133 31.56 22.66 26.36
N TYR A 134 30.93 21.80 25.57
CA TYR A 134 30.94 20.36 25.77
C TYR A 134 31.67 19.72 24.58
N LEU A 135 32.70 18.93 24.86
CA LEU A 135 33.55 18.35 23.83
C LEU A 135 33.37 16.83 23.81
N VAL A 136 33.31 16.26 22.61
CA VAL A 136 33.27 14.82 22.36
C VAL A 136 34.43 14.43 21.44
N ALA A 137 35.16 13.39 21.80
CA ALA A 137 36.35 12.94 21.11
C ALA A 137 36.33 11.42 20.88
N ASP A 138 35.92 11.09 19.66
CA ASP A 138 36.28 9.94 18.81
C ASP A 138 37.73 9.47 18.72
N ARG A 139 38.05 8.17 18.71
CA ARG A 139 39.14 7.65 17.85
C ARG A 139 38.82 6.27 17.30
N SER A 140 39.64 5.79 16.36
CA SER A 140 39.55 4.41 15.83
C SER A 140 39.59 3.38 16.97
N ALA A 141 38.45 2.78 17.23
CA ALA A 141 38.22 1.85 18.34
C ALA A 141 38.36 0.39 17.88
N SER A 142 38.72 -0.49 18.82
CA SER A 142 38.48 -1.92 18.66
C SER A 142 37.07 -2.24 19.16
N PHE A 143 36.23 -2.77 18.29
CA PHE A 143 34.91 -3.26 18.66
C PHE A 143 34.98 -4.70 19.18
N VAL A 144 34.06 -5.05 20.09
CA VAL A 144 33.81 -6.41 20.53
C VAL A 144 32.37 -6.76 20.19
N GLU A 145 32.18 -7.80 19.40
CA GLU A 145 30.88 -8.36 19.10
C GLU A 145 30.48 -9.37 20.18
N SER A 146 29.21 -9.33 20.57
CA SER A 146 28.58 -10.34 21.42
C SER A 146 27.23 -10.72 20.84
N THR A 147 27.01 -12.01 20.63
CA THR A 147 25.74 -12.53 20.11
C THR A 147 24.80 -12.92 21.24
N ARG A 148 23.50 -12.77 20.98
CA ARG A 148 22.39 -13.20 21.83
C ARG A 148 21.29 -13.74 20.94
N THR A 149 20.42 -14.59 21.48
CA THR A 149 19.19 -15.00 20.78
C THR A 149 18.00 -14.53 21.60
N THR A 150 17.01 -13.95 20.93
CA THR A 150 15.67 -13.73 21.47
C THR A 150 14.64 -14.43 20.57
N THR A 151 13.40 -14.58 21.02
CA THR A 151 12.34 -15.26 20.27
C THR A 151 11.20 -14.28 20.02
N VAL A 152 10.90 -14.02 18.76
CA VAL A 152 9.93 -13.03 18.28
C VAL A 152 8.83 -13.80 17.55
N GLY A 153 7.63 -13.86 18.12
CA GLY A 153 6.64 -14.88 17.73
C GLY A 153 7.21 -16.28 17.98
N ASP A 154 7.22 -17.13 16.97
CA ASP A 154 7.90 -18.43 16.97
C ASP A 154 9.33 -18.37 16.38
N THR A 155 9.79 -17.20 15.92
CA THR A 155 11.06 -17.05 15.19
C THR A 155 12.23 -16.74 16.14
N PRO A 156 13.31 -17.54 16.14
CA PRO A 156 14.54 -17.20 16.86
C PRO A 156 15.32 -16.12 16.09
N VAL A 157 15.53 -14.97 16.72
CA VAL A 157 16.25 -13.81 16.18
C VAL A 157 17.61 -13.70 16.85
N GLU A 158 18.69 -13.74 16.06
CA GLU A 158 20.04 -13.43 16.53
C GLU A 158 20.23 -11.91 16.65
N LEU A 159 20.81 -11.48 17.76
CA LEU A 159 21.17 -10.10 18.04
C LEU A 159 22.69 -10.01 18.18
N THR A 160 23.33 -9.24 17.31
CA THR A 160 24.78 -9.01 17.32
C THR A 160 25.05 -7.62 17.86
N ILE A 161 25.53 -7.53 19.10
CA ILE A 161 25.83 -6.26 19.76
C ILE A 161 27.32 -5.98 19.56
N ARG A 162 27.62 -4.96 18.75
CA ARG A 162 28.97 -4.46 18.42
C ARG A 162 29.23 -3.18 19.22
N GLY A 163 29.77 -3.35 20.43
CA GLY A 163 30.19 -2.23 21.29
C GLY A 163 31.69 -1.97 21.23
N TRP A 164 32.14 -0.82 21.73
CA TRP A 164 33.57 -0.59 21.94
C TRP A 164 34.12 -1.54 23.01
N ALA A 165 35.37 -1.99 22.87
CA ALA A 165 35.97 -2.99 23.77
C ALA A 165 36.02 -2.54 25.25
N ASP A 166 35.99 -1.22 25.48
CA ASP A 166 36.01 -0.56 26.78
C ASP A 166 34.60 -0.20 27.34
N ASP A 167 33.54 -0.03 26.54
CA ASP A 167 32.16 0.24 27.02
C ASP A 167 31.25 -1.02 27.06
N LYS A 168 31.74 -2.04 27.77
CA LYS A 168 30.93 -3.23 28.13
C LYS A 168 29.61 -2.90 28.85
N PRO A 169 29.52 -1.86 29.71
CA PRO A 169 28.24 -1.42 30.29
C PRO A 169 27.20 -1.03 29.24
N TRP A 170 27.59 -0.27 28.20
CA TRP A 170 26.72 0.06 27.07
C TRP A 170 26.22 -1.20 26.36
N SER A 171 27.14 -2.11 25.99
CA SER A 171 26.78 -3.32 25.23
C SER A 171 25.80 -4.21 26.01
N LYS A 172 25.99 -4.28 27.33
CA LYS A 172 25.07 -5.00 28.22
C LYS A 172 23.71 -4.31 28.29
N ARG A 173 23.65 -2.99 28.53
CA ARG A 173 22.39 -2.24 28.66
C ARG A 173 21.54 -2.36 27.39
N VAL A 174 22.14 -2.03 26.24
CA VAL A 174 21.43 -2.01 24.96
C VAL A 174 21.03 -3.44 24.56
N GLY A 175 21.94 -4.41 24.67
CA GLY A 175 21.61 -5.82 24.40
C GLY A 175 20.56 -6.44 25.33
N ASP A 176 20.49 -6.03 26.61
CA ASP A 176 19.43 -6.47 27.55
C ASP A 176 18.08 -5.78 27.26
N LEU A 177 18.10 -4.58 26.67
CA LEU A 177 16.91 -3.83 26.32
C LEU A 177 16.29 -4.36 25.03
N VAL A 178 17.06 -4.40 23.94
CA VAL A 178 16.62 -4.86 22.61
C VAL A 178 16.11 -6.31 22.68
N ALA A 179 16.81 -7.21 23.38
CA ALA A 179 16.39 -8.61 23.52
C ALA A 179 15.01 -8.79 24.19
N ARG A 180 14.59 -7.85 25.04
CA ARG A 180 13.25 -7.82 25.64
C ARG A 180 12.25 -7.00 24.82
N ALA A 181 12.73 -6.04 24.03
CA ALA A 181 11.91 -5.13 23.25
C ALA A 181 11.32 -5.81 22.01
N LEU A 182 12.12 -6.55 21.22
CA LEU A 182 11.63 -7.13 19.96
C LEU A 182 10.40 -8.07 20.11
N PRO A 183 10.33 -8.97 21.12
CA PRO A 183 9.14 -9.79 21.32
C PRO A 183 7.91 -8.96 21.70
N ALA A 184 8.10 -7.93 22.54
CA ALA A 184 7.03 -7.02 22.96
C ALA A 184 6.56 -6.09 21.82
N LEU A 185 7.46 -5.68 20.92
CA LEU A 185 7.13 -4.93 19.70
C LEU A 185 6.31 -5.79 18.74
N SER A 186 6.76 -7.02 18.44
CA SER A 186 6.03 -7.97 17.62
C SER A 186 4.63 -8.25 18.17
N GLU A 187 4.51 -8.50 19.48
CA GLU A 187 3.21 -8.66 20.13
C GLU A 187 2.35 -7.39 19.97
N ALA A 188 2.88 -6.20 20.25
CA ALA A 188 2.11 -4.96 20.15
C ALA A 188 1.64 -4.65 18.71
N ILE A 189 2.55 -4.77 17.73
CA ILE A 189 2.33 -4.52 16.31
C ILE A 189 1.45 -5.63 15.68
N GLY A 190 1.49 -6.85 16.21
CA GLY A 190 0.74 -8.00 15.67
C GLY A 190 1.34 -8.58 14.38
N LEU A 191 2.63 -8.35 14.15
CA LEU A 191 3.38 -8.90 13.01
C LEU A 191 4.56 -9.76 13.49
N ASP A 192 4.84 -10.83 12.77
CA ASP A 192 6.02 -11.67 12.94
C ASP A 192 7.32 -10.90 12.66
N TRP A 193 8.46 -11.54 12.90
CA TRP A 193 9.78 -10.98 12.57
C TRP A 193 9.91 -10.76 11.04
N PRO A 194 10.14 -9.53 10.56
CA PRO A 194 9.96 -9.18 9.15
C PRO A 194 11.24 -9.35 8.30
N ARG A 195 12.22 -10.13 8.78
CA ARG A 195 13.54 -10.29 8.13
C ARG A 195 14.02 -11.74 8.21
N ASP A 196 14.69 -12.22 7.17
CA ASP A 196 15.34 -13.54 7.18
C ASP A 196 16.58 -13.59 8.10
N GLY A 197 17.15 -12.42 8.43
CA GLY A 197 18.35 -12.26 9.25
C GLY A 197 18.05 -11.72 10.65
N GLY A 198 19.11 -11.69 11.48
CA GLY A 198 19.10 -11.06 12.80
C GLY A 198 19.09 -9.53 12.77
N LEU A 199 19.45 -8.93 13.90
CA LEU A 199 19.60 -7.48 14.08
C LEU A 199 20.99 -7.16 14.66
N ILE A 200 21.75 -6.30 13.99
CA ILE A 200 23.03 -5.78 14.48
C ILE A 200 22.76 -4.48 15.24
N ILE A 201 23.34 -4.31 16.43
CA ILE A 201 23.29 -3.05 17.18
C ILE A 201 24.71 -2.56 17.41
N HIS A 202 25.03 -1.37 16.90
CA HIS A 202 26.38 -0.83 16.81
C HIS A 202 26.53 0.43 17.66
N GLU A 203 27.50 0.45 18.56
CA GLU A 203 27.83 1.63 19.37
C GLU A 203 28.53 2.69 18.53
N THR A 204 28.04 3.94 18.58
CA THR A 204 28.65 5.04 17.84
C THR A 204 28.57 6.38 18.59
N VAL A 205 29.02 7.45 17.93
CA VAL A 205 28.80 8.85 18.32
C VAL A 205 27.83 9.52 17.35
N SER A 206 26.96 10.41 17.85
CA SER A 206 25.82 10.97 17.11
C SER A 206 26.16 11.70 15.80
N ARG A 207 27.44 11.96 15.50
CA ARG A 207 27.90 12.53 14.22
C ARG A 207 28.01 11.53 13.07
N THR A 208 28.17 10.23 13.34
CA THR A 208 28.21 9.22 12.25
C THR A 208 26.82 9.07 11.65
N THR A 209 25.83 9.08 12.53
CA THR A 209 24.39 9.19 12.28
C THR A 209 23.96 10.61 11.91
N GLY A 210 24.85 11.51 11.47
CA GLY A 210 24.46 12.83 10.95
C GLY A 210 23.78 13.80 11.93
N GLY A 211 23.81 13.51 13.23
CA GLY A 211 23.20 14.28 14.32
C GLY A 211 22.25 13.45 15.20
N TYR A 212 21.70 12.35 14.69
CA TYR A 212 20.67 11.56 15.40
C TYR A 212 21.26 10.67 16.50
N ALA A 213 20.50 10.44 17.56
CA ALA A 213 20.91 9.56 18.68
C ALA A 213 20.83 8.06 18.33
N GLY A 214 20.18 7.71 17.23
CA GLY A 214 20.19 6.40 16.61
C GLY A 214 19.89 6.53 15.11
N LEU A 215 20.13 5.46 14.35
CA LEU A 215 19.75 5.33 12.95
C LEU A 215 19.67 3.86 12.53
N PHE A 216 18.55 3.45 11.93
CA PHE A 216 18.40 2.12 11.35
C PHE A 216 18.76 2.08 9.85
N ASP A 217 19.65 1.16 9.46
CA ASP A 217 19.89 0.77 8.07
C ASP A 217 19.08 -0.51 7.73
N PRO A 218 18.02 -0.40 6.90
CA PRO A 218 17.20 -1.56 6.51
C PRO A 218 17.91 -2.54 5.59
N GLY A 219 18.91 -2.11 4.81
CA GLY A 219 19.67 -2.95 3.90
C GLY A 219 20.64 -3.86 4.65
N LEU A 220 21.29 -3.33 5.70
CA LEU A 220 22.19 -4.09 6.56
C LEU A 220 21.46 -4.83 7.69
N GLY A 221 20.31 -4.33 8.15
CA GLY A 221 19.70 -4.79 9.41
C GLY A 221 20.55 -4.38 10.61
N GLU A 222 21.13 -3.18 10.53
CA GLU A 222 22.03 -2.61 11.54
C GLU A 222 21.38 -1.35 12.11
N VAL A 223 21.36 -1.24 13.44
CA VAL A 223 21.02 -0.01 14.16
C VAL A 223 22.33 0.60 14.67
N GLU A 224 22.70 1.78 14.20
CA GLU A 224 23.67 2.62 14.89
C GLU A 224 22.97 3.29 16.09
N VAL A 225 23.57 3.19 17.28
CA VAL A 225 23.02 3.78 18.52
C VAL A 225 24.12 4.56 19.22
N ALA A 226 23.86 5.83 19.50
CA ALA A 226 24.83 6.69 20.16
C ALA A 226 25.16 6.19 21.59
N TYR A 227 26.41 6.39 21.99
CA TYR A 227 26.93 5.99 23.30
C TYR A 227 26.10 6.54 24.47
N ASP A 228 25.54 7.75 24.34
CA ASP A 228 24.71 8.47 25.31
C ASP A 228 23.20 8.25 25.12
N ALA A 229 22.77 7.53 24.07
CA ALA A 229 21.36 7.31 23.73
C ALA A 229 20.56 6.73 24.91
N GLY A 230 19.49 7.43 25.27
CA GLY A 230 18.53 6.99 26.29
C GLY A 230 17.72 5.78 25.84
N ASP A 231 17.14 5.06 26.80
CA ASP A 231 16.37 3.84 26.52
C ASP A 231 15.17 4.08 25.57
N SER A 232 14.60 5.29 25.52
CA SER A 232 13.55 5.67 24.57
C SER A 232 14.00 5.60 23.11
N VAL A 233 15.22 6.05 22.81
CA VAL A 233 15.82 5.99 21.48
C VAL A 233 16.01 4.52 21.09
N VAL A 234 16.65 3.72 21.95
CA VAL A 234 16.87 2.28 21.69
C VAL A 234 15.57 1.53 21.39
N LEU A 235 14.46 1.88 22.06
CA LEU A 235 13.14 1.29 21.81
C LEU A 235 12.49 1.77 20.50
N HIS A 236 12.65 3.04 20.14
CA HIS A 236 12.23 3.60 18.84
C HIS A 236 13.00 2.94 17.69
N GLU A 237 14.33 2.89 17.76
CA GLU A 237 15.16 2.24 16.75
C GLU A 237 14.84 0.75 16.57
N SER A 238 14.53 0.06 17.69
CA SER A 238 14.11 -1.35 17.65
C SER A 238 12.79 -1.54 16.89
N ALA A 239 11.91 -0.54 16.87
CA ALA A 239 10.64 -0.60 16.14
C ALA A 239 10.80 -0.38 14.64
N HIS A 240 11.88 0.26 14.17
CA HIS A 240 12.25 0.28 12.76
C HIS A 240 12.57 -1.11 12.19
N ALA A 241 12.72 -2.16 13.00
CA ALA A 241 12.70 -3.53 12.48
C ALA A 241 11.45 -3.80 11.61
N TRP A 242 10.28 -3.23 11.96
CA TRP A 242 9.05 -3.27 11.18
C TRP A 242 8.83 -1.98 10.35
N PHE A 243 9.01 -0.80 10.95
CA PHE A 243 8.68 0.49 10.33
C PHE A 243 9.89 1.08 9.58
N ASN A 244 10.26 0.51 8.43
CA ASN A 244 11.51 0.84 7.71
C ASN A 244 11.36 1.18 6.22
N GLY A 245 10.18 1.63 5.79
CA GLY A 245 9.91 1.86 4.38
C GLY A 245 9.30 0.66 3.63
N THR A 246 9.37 -0.58 4.15
CA THR A 246 8.73 -1.74 3.50
C THR A 246 7.31 -2.02 3.99
N LEU A 247 6.97 -1.60 5.21
CA LEU A 247 5.61 -1.69 5.76
C LEU A 247 4.76 -0.45 5.42
N LEU A 248 5.38 0.74 5.43
CA LEU A 248 4.77 2.04 5.13
C LEU A 248 5.78 2.85 4.30
N ALA A 249 5.33 3.51 3.23
CA ALA A 249 6.24 4.13 2.26
C ALA A 249 6.84 5.46 2.74
N ASP A 250 6.08 6.25 3.52
CA ASP A 250 6.51 7.59 3.92
C ASP A 250 7.34 7.60 5.20
N ARG A 251 8.40 8.44 5.21
CA ARG A 251 9.22 8.72 6.41
C ARG A 251 8.34 9.05 7.60
N TRP A 252 7.48 10.07 7.49
CA TRP A 252 6.68 10.55 8.61
C TRP A 252 5.89 9.42 9.30
N SER A 253 5.32 8.48 8.53
CA SER A 253 4.52 7.39 9.07
C SER A 253 5.37 6.31 9.72
N SER A 254 6.54 6.00 9.15
CA SER A 254 7.51 5.08 9.75
C SER A 254 8.02 5.62 11.10
N GLU A 255 8.42 6.90 11.15
CA GLU A 255 8.88 7.59 12.37
C GLU A 255 7.77 7.69 13.44
N ALA A 256 6.54 7.99 13.01
CA ALA A 256 5.37 8.11 13.87
C ALA A 256 5.10 6.80 14.64
N PHE A 257 5.05 5.67 13.91
CA PHE A 257 4.73 4.38 14.52
C PHE A 257 5.93 3.74 15.22
N ALA A 258 7.17 3.95 14.75
CA ALA A 258 8.36 3.55 15.52
C ALA A 258 8.39 4.23 16.90
N SER A 259 8.15 5.54 16.94
CA SER A 259 8.03 6.33 18.19
C SER A 259 6.87 5.88 19.06
N TYR A 260 5.68 5.66 18.47
CA TYR A 260 4.51 5.22 19.22
C TYR A 260 4.70 3.84 19.85
N TYR A 261 5.11 2.83 19.08
CA TYR A 261 5.27 1.46 19.59
C TYR A 261 6.41 1.36 20.59
N GLY A 262 7.56 2.00 20.35
CA GLY A 262 8.68 2.06 21.29
C GLY A 262 8.27 2.64 22.67
N LEU A 263 7.44 3.69 22.68
CA LEU A 263 6.90 4.26 23.92
C LEU A 263 5.77 3.42 24.54
N ALA A 264 4.93 2.77 23.74
CA ALA A 264 3.85 1.92 24.22
C ALA A 264 4.40 0.71 25.00
N ILE A 265 5.41 0.01 24.45
CA ILE A 265 6.01 -1.16 25.11
C ILE A 265 6.84 -0.79 26.34
N ALA A 266 7.44 0.40 26.37
CA ALA A 266 8.28 0.86 27.49
C ALA A 266 7.53 0.78 28.84
N LYS A 267 6.25 1.17 28.85
CA LYS A 267 5.37 1.10 30.02
C LYS A 267 5.20 -0.33 30.54
N GLY A 268 4.97 -1.30 29.65
CA GLY A 268 4.85 -2.72 30.01
C GLY A 268 6.17 -3.31 30.52
N MET A 269 7.30 -2.86 29.96
CA MET A 269 8.65 -3.29 30.34
C MET A 269 9.22 -2.63 31.60
N GLY A 270 8.48 -1.69 32.22
CA GLY A 270 8.95 -0.89 33.35
C GLY A 270 10.05 0.12 33.02
N VAL A 271 10.25 0.43 31.73
CA VAL A 271 11.26 1.35 31.23
C VAL A 271 10.70 2.78 31.25
N LYS A 272 11.50 3.74 31.74
CA LYS A 272 11.13 5.16 31.72
C LYS A 272 11.44 5.76 30.36
N ALA A 273 10.48 5.68 29.44
CA ALA A 273 10.53 6.37 28.17
C ALA A 273 9.49 7.50 28.11
N LYS A 274 9.85 8.59 27.44
CA LYS A 274 8.97 9.69 27.03
C LYS A 274 9.43 10.13 25.64
N GLY A 275 8.49 10.59 24.82
CA GLY A 275 8.81 11.35 23.62
C GLY A 275 8.28 12.77 23.78
N ASP A 276 8.83 13.68 23.01
CA ASP A 276 8.62 15.11 23.18
C ASP A 276 7.23 15.56 22.68
N PRO A 277 6.57 16.48 23.41
CA PRO A 277 5.31 17.07 22.98
C PRO A 277 5.56 18.20 21.98
N VAL A 278 4.59 18.47 21.10
CA VAL A 278 4.59 19.72 20.32
C VAL A 278 4.49 20.89 21.30
N THR A 279 5.49 21.78 21.29
CA THR A 279 5.54 22.97 22.15
C THR A 279 5.20 24.24 21.35
N PRO A 280 4.79 25.34 22.00
CA PRO A 280 4.58 26.63 21.33
C PRO A 280 5.83 27.18 20.61
N GLU A 281 7.01 26.70 21.00
CA GLU A 281 8.28 26.99 20.34
C GLU A 281 8.44 26.18 19.04
N LEU A 282 8.22 24.87 19.09
CA LEU A 282 8.28 23.99 17.91
C LEU A 282 7.19 24.30 16.88
N GLU A 283 6.01 24.73 17.32
CA GLU A 283 4.89 25.13 16.46
C GLU A 283 5.28 26.26 15.46
N LYS A 284 6.34 27.04 15.76
CA LYS A 284 6.87 28.07 14.86
C LYS A 284 7.62 27.49 13.66
N ALA A 285 8.04 26.23 13.72
CA ALA A 285 8.68 25.47 12.65
C ALA A 285 7.71 24.47 11.98
N ARG A 286 6.39 24.63 12.20
CA ARG A 286 5.36 23.72 11.69
C ARG A 286 5.41 23.56 10.17
N ILE A 287 5.52 22.30 9.75
CA ILE A 287 5.32 21.84 8.37
C ILE A 287 4.19 20.79 8.31
N PRO A 288 3.56 20.58 7.15
CA PRO A 288 2.82 19.35 6.87
C PRO A 288 3.77 18.16 6.91
N LEU A 289 3.38 17.06 7.53
CA LEU A 289 4.23 15.87 7.64
C LEU A 289 4.49 15.19 6.28
N ASN A 290 3.60 15.35 5.31
CA ASN A 290 3.82 14.95 3.90
C ASN A 290 4.74 15.92 3.11
N ALA A 291 5.29 16.95 3.77
CA ALA A 291 6.37 17.78 3.27
C ALA A 291 7.71 17.53 3.98
N TRP A 292 7.75 16.63 4.98
CA TRP A 292 8.98 16.33 5.70
C TRP A 292 9.97 15.60 4.79
N GLY A 293 11.11 16.24 4.52
CA GLY A 293 12.11 15.74 3.59
C GLY A 293 12.91 14.54 4.09
N ALA A 294 13.89 14.15 3.27
CA ALA A 294 14.82 13.09 3.62
C ALA A 294 15.68 13.46 4.84
N ILE A 295 16.24 12.45 5.49
CA ILE A 295 17.09 12.62 6.67
C ILE A 295 18.21 13.64 6.37
N GLY A 296 18.23 14.74 7.14
CA GLY A 296 19.23 15.81 7.01
C GLY A 296 18.95 16.89 5.97
N THR A 297 17.74 16.97 5.37
CA THR A 297 17.37 18.10 4.51
C THR A 297 16.82 19.31 5.28
N GLU A 298 16.18 19.06 6.43
CA GLU A 298 15.52 20.09 7.22
C GLU A 298 16.44 20.77 8.25
N THR A 299 15.98 21.88 8.83
CA THR A 299 16.64 22.49 10.00
C THR A 299 16.34 21.69 11.27
N THR A 300 17.17 21.81 12.31
CA THR A 300 16.97 21.13 13.60
C THR A 300 15.61 21.46 14.20
N GLU A 301 15.16 22.72 14.14
CA GLU A 301 13.85 23.13 14.66
C GLU A 301 12.68 22.48 13.90
N THR A 302 12.84 22.22 12.60
CA THR A 302 11.84 21.55 11.76
C THR A 302 11.84 20.03 12.00
N GLU A 303 13.00 19.39 12.14
CA GLU A 303 13.12 17.99 12.55
C GLU A 303 12.48 17.77 13.93
N ASP A 304 12.83 18.58 14.94
CA ASP A 304 12.27 18.50 16.29
C ASP A 304 10.74 18.65 16.29
N TYR A 305 10.19 19.60 15.50
CA TYR A 305 8.75 19.70 15.30
C TYR A 305 8.17 18.43 14.67
N ALA A 306 8.79 17.90 13.62
CA ALA A 306 8.26 16.76 12.88
C ALA A 306 8.24 15.46 13.72
N TYR A 307 9.28 15.19 14.53
CA TYR A 307 9.26 14.06 15.49
C TYR A 307 8.17 14.24 16.57
N ALA A 308 7.99 15.46 17.11
CA ALA A 308 6.94 15.72 18.10
C ALA A 308 5.52 15.61 17.51
N ALA A 309 5.32 16.08 16.28
CA ALA A 309 4.06 16.03 15.57
C ALA A 309 3.70 14.61 15.13
N THR A 310 4.63 13.85 14.55
CA THR A 310 4.41 12.44 14.16
C THR A 310 4.02 11.57 15.34
N LEU A 311 4.68 11.71 16.50
CA LEU A 311 4.30 11.01 17.72
C LEU A 311 2.92 11.41 18.25
N THR A 312 2.52 12.67 18.07
CA THR A 312 1.16 13.14 18.43
C THR A 312 0.13 12.46 17.52
N VAL A 313 0.34 12.53 16.19
CA VAL A 313 -0.53 11.88 15.20
C VAL A 313 -0.65 10.37 15.41
N ALA A 314 0.44 9.64 15.67
CA ALA A 314 0.36 8.20 15.89
C ALA A 314 -0.45 7.83 17.14
N ARG A 315 -0.45 8.67 18.19
CA ARG A 315 -1.32 8.47 19.36
C ARG A 315 -2.77 8.70 19.02
N ASP A 316 -3.08 9.78 18.31
CA ASP A 316 -4.46 10.11 17.92
C ASP A 316 -5.03 9.04 16.97
N ILE A 317 -4.23 8.56 16.00
CA ILE A 317 -4.59 7.43 15.13
C ILE A 317 -4.82 6.16 15.97
N ALA A 318 -3.94 5.84 16.92
CA ALA A 318 -4.07 4.64 17.74
C ALA A 318 -5.26 4.69 18.72
N GLU A 319 -5.63 5.87 19.20
CA GLU A 319 -6.82 6.08 20.03
C GLU A 319 -8.11 5.88 19.22
N LEU A 320 -8.16 6.37 17.96
CA LEU A 320 -9.29 6.16 17.05
C LEU A 320 -9.40 4.71 16.54
N ALA A 321 -8.28 4.11 16.14
CA ALA A 321 -8.24 2.78 15.54
C ALA A 321 -8.40 1.64 16.57
N GLY A 322 -7.92 1.85 17.80
CA GLY A 322 -7.70 0.79 18.77
C GLY A 322 -6.59 -0.20 18.35
N PRO A 323 -6.19 -1.10 19.26
CA PRO A 323 -5.09 -2.05 19.00
C PRO A 323 -5.45 -3.07 17.91
N ASP A 324 -6.66 -3.62 17.93
CA ASP A 324 -7.10 -4.63 16.95
C ASP A 324 -7.25 -4.03 15.55
N GLY A 325 -7.74 -2.79 15.46
CA GLY A 325 -7.83 -2.04 14.21
C GLY A 325 -6.46 -1.75 13.59
N LEU A 326 -5.49 -1.30 14.40
CA LEU A 326 -4.11 -1.13 13.91
C LEU A 326 -3.47 -2.44 13.48
N ARG A 327 -3.66 -3.53 14.23
CA ARG A 327 -3.14 -4.85 13.83
C ARG A 327 -3.72 -5.32 12.50
N ALA A 328 -5.01 -5.08 12.23
CA ALA A 328 -5.63 -5.37 10.94
C ALA A 328 -5.03 -4.52 9.80
N VAL A 329 -4.76 -3.23 10.05
CA VAL A 329 -4.08 -2.34 9.09
C VAL A 329 -2.67 -2.82 8.78
N TRP A 330 -1.89 -3.20 9.79
CA TRP A 330 -0.52 -3.70 9.60
C TRP A 330 -0.48 -5.07 8.92
N ALA A 331 -1.40 -5.97 9.24
CA ALA A 331 -1.53 -7.26 8.56
C ALA A 331 -1.83 -7.08 7.07
N ASN A 332 -2.76 -6.18 6.72
CA ASN A 332 -3.06 -5.86 5.32
C ASN A 332 -1.86 -5.21 4.62
N ALA A 333 -1.21 -4.22 5.24
CA ALA A 333 -0.03 -3.55 4.67
C ALA A 333 1.14 -4.53 4.44
N ALA A 334 1.44 -5.40 5.40
CA ALA A 334 2.48 -6.43 5.29
C ALA A 334 2.17 -7.50 4.23
N ALA A 335 0.88 -7.84 4.04
CA ALA A 335 0.42 -8.74 2.99
C ALA A 335 0.29 -8.06 1.61
N GLY A 336 0.55 -6.75 1.49
CA GLY A 336 0.36 -5.98 0.26
C GLY A 336 -1.10 -5.77 -0.14
N ILE A 337 -2.05 -6.09 0.75
CA ILE A 337 -3.50 -5.98 0.55
C ILE A 337 -3.89 -4.50 0.68
N TRP A 338 -4.47 -3.94 -0.38
CA TRP A 338 -4.92 -2.54 -0.39
C TRP A 338 -6.38 -2.41 0.06
N ALA A 339 -6.85 -1.18 0.27
CA ALA A 339 -8.25 -0.91 0.59
C ALA A 339 -9.21 -1.22 -0.58
N TYR A 340 -10.52 -1.02 -0.38
CA TYR A 340 -11.56 -1.27 -1.39
C TYR A 340 -11.55 -2.71 -1.93
N GLN A 341 -11.37 -3.70 -1.06
CA GLN A 341 -11.43 -5.11 -1.46
C GLN A 341 -12.83 -5.48 -2.01
N PRO A 342 -12.94 -6.39 -3.00
CA PRO A 342 -14.23 -6.94 -3.38
C PRO A 342 -14.93 -7.58 -2.16
N PRO A 343 -16.27 -7.58 -2.11
CA PRO A 343 -17.01 -8.38 -1.14
C PRO A 343 -16.54 -9.84 -1.18
N ALA A 344 -16.37 -10.47 0.00
CA ALA A 344 -16.06 -11.88 0.05
C ALA A 344 -17.18 -12.70 -0.62
N ASP A 345 -16.81 -13.44 -1.67
CA ASP A 345 -17.75 -14.23 -2.47
C ASP A 345 -18.55 -15.19 -1.58
N ARG A 346 -19.88 -15.02 -1.58
CA ARG A 346 -20.81 -15.83 -0.78
C ARG A 346 -21.09 -17.17 -1.43
N ASP A 347 -20.98 -17.28 -2.75
CA ASP A 347 -21.32 -18.49 -3.50
C ASP A 347 -20.15 -19.50 -3.48
N ALA A 348 -18.91 -19.01 -3.39
CA ALA A 348 -17.71 -19.84 -3.16
C ALA A 348 -17.84 -20.77 -1.94
N ALA A 349 -18.60 -20.37 -0.90
CA ALA A 349 -18.82 -21.17 0.31
C ALA A 349 -19.50 -22.53 0.06
N GLY A 350 -20.18 -22.71 -1.09
CA GLY A 350 -20.81 -23.98 -1.47
C GLY A 350 -19.90 -24.96 -2.22
N SER A 351 -18.76 -24.51 -2.75
CA SER A 351 -17.96 -25.27 -3.73
C SER A 351 -16.88 -26.19 -3.14
N GLY A 352 -16.53 -26.02 -1.87
CA GLY A 352 -15.44 -26.76 -1.21
C GLY A 352 -14.03 -26.35 -1.63
N VAL A 353 -13.89 -25.38 -2.53
CA VAL A 353 -12.66 -24.62 -2.77
C VAL A 353 -12.67 -23.39 -1.86
N GLY A 354 -11.50 -22.92 -1.42
CA GLY A 354 -11.37 -21.89 -0.37
C GLY A 354 -12.22 -20.64 -0.62
N ALA A 355 -12.96 -20.19 0.39
CA ALA A 355 -13.89 -19.08 0.27
C ALA A 355 -13.18 -17.71 0.20
N GLY A 356 -13.72 -16.83 -0.65
CA GLY A 356 -13.23 -15.48 -0.89
C GLY A 356 -12.53 -15.34 -2.24
N ALA A 357 -12.83 -14.26 -2.98
CA ALA A 357 -11.98 -13.82 -4.08
C ALA A 357 -10.56 -13.56 -3.54
N GLU A 358 -9.52 -13.89 -4.31
CA GLU A 358 -8.15 -13.63 -3.86
C GLU A 358 -7.97 -12.12 -3.54
N PRO A 359 -7.42 -11.76 -2.37
CA PRO A 359 -7.24 -10.37 -1.99
C PRO A 359 -6.47 -9.59 -3.06
N GLU A 360 -7.02 -8.45 -3.46
CA GLU A 360 -6.39 -7.59 -4.47
C GLU A 360 -5.20 -6.87 -3.86
N ALA A 361 -4.02 -7.41 -4.13
CA ALA A 361 -2.75 -6.79 -3.80
C ALA A 361 -2.45 -5.58 -4.70
N GLY A 362 -1.65 -4.64 -4.19
CA GLY A 362 -1.21 -3.48 -4.95
C GLY A 362 0.31 -3.29 -5.04
N ALA A 363 0.69 -2.16 -5.63
CA ALA A 363 2.08 -1.86 -5.97
C ALA A 363 2.88 -1.31 -4.78
N GLY A 364 3.28 -2.21 -3.88
CA GLY A 364 4.19 -1.89 -2.77
C GLY A 364 3.50 -1.33 -1.52
N PRO A 365 4.30 -0.81 -0.56
CA PRO A 365 3.79 -0.32 0.72
C PRO A 365 2.87 0.89 0.55
N PRO A 366 1.85 1.04 1.40
CA PRO A 366 0.98 2.21 1.38
C PRO A 366 1.76 3.48 1.79
N ASP A 367 1.58 4.54 1.01
CA ASP A 367 1.92 5.92 1.40
C ASP A 367 0.78 6.53 2.25
N TRP A 368 0.84 7.83 2.55
CA TRP A 368 -0.18 8.56 3.29
C TRP A 368 -1.60 8.43 2.71
N ARG A 369 -1.74 8.10 1.42
CA ARG A 369 -3.02 7.90 0.74
C ARG A 369 -3.55 6.49 1.03
N GLY A 370 -2.71 5.49 0.76
CA GLY A 370 -3.01 4.09 1.03
C GLY A 370 -3.24 3.82 2.51
N LEU A 371 -2.49 4.48 3.41
CA LEU A 371 -2.64 4.37 4.85
C LEU A 371 -3.97 4.94 5.34
N LEU A 372 -4.40 6.10 4.81
CA LEU A 372 -5.72 6.66 5.12
C LEU A 372 -6.86 5.73 4.68
N ASP A 373 -6.76 5.18 3.47
CA ASP A 373 -7.75 4.23 2.97
C ASP A 373 -7.77 2.92 3.77
N LEU A 374 -6.61 2.38 4.17
CA LEU A 374 -6.53 1.18 5.00
C LEU A 374 -7.08 1.41 6.41
N LEU A 375 -6.76 2.54 7.05
CA LEU A 375 -7.32 2.90 8.36
C LEU A 375 -8.85 2.98 8.31
N GLU A 376 -9.41 3.74 7.36
CA GLU A 376 -10.86 3.90 7.26
C GLU A 376 -11.58 2.63 6.79
N ALA A 377 -10.92 1.74 6.04
CA ALA A 377 -11.46 0.42 5.68
C ALA A 377 -11.50 -0.59 6.84
N ASN A 378 -10.59 -0.47 7.83
CA ASN A 378 -10.43 -1.47 8.91
C ASN A 378 -10.96 -1.03 10.29
N THR A 379 -11.29 0.25 10.47
CA THR A 379 -11.59 0.80 11.83
C THR A 379 -12.95 1.49 11.97
N ALA A 380 -13.66 1.75 10.86
CA ALA A 380 -14.94 2.49 10.81
C ALA A 380 -14.91 3.93 11.39
N ALA A 381 -13.76 4.41 11.88
CA ALA A 381 -13.51 5.81 12.20
C ALA A 381 -13.13 6.59 10.93
N SER A 382 -13.20 7.93 10.99
CA SER A 382 -12.61 8.80 9.98
C SER A 382 -11.39 9.53 10.54
N TYR A 383 -10.40 9.76 9.68
CA TYR A 383 -9.12 10.39 10.02
C TYR A 383 -8.88 11.67 9.18
N ASP A 384 -9.87 12.13 8.42
CA ASP A 384 -9.76 13.28 7.50
C ASP A 384 -9.28 14.56 8.23
N ASP A 385 -9.82 14.83 9.43
CA ASP A 385 -9.37 15.96 10.27
C ASP A 385 -7.90 15.86 10.68
N LEU A 386 -7.41 14.66 11.03
CA LEU A 386 -5.99 14.44 11.35
C LEU A 386 -5.11 14.61 10.11
N TRP A 387 -5.57 14.11 8.96
CA TRP A 387 -4.87 14.25 7.69
C TRP A 387 -4.76 15.71 7.26
N ARG A 388 -5.84 16.49 7.34
CA ARG A 388 -5.83 17.94 7.05
C ARG A 388 -5.02 18.76 8.05
N THR A 389 -5.03 18.37 9.32
CA THR A 389 -4.33 19.13 10.38
C THR A 389 -2.83 18.88 10.35
N TRP A 390 -2.39 17.66 10.09
CA TRP A 390 -0.98 17.27 10.30
C TRP A 390 -0.27 16.76 9.05
N ILE A 391 -0.95 16.07 8.14
CA ILE A 391 -0.29 15.31 7.05
C ILE A 391 -0.27 16.11 5.75
N ALA A 392 -1.44 16.46 5.24
CA ALA A 392 -1.67 17.01 3.91
C ALA A 392 -1.05 18.39 3.74
N ARG A 393 -0.38 18.61 2.60
CA ARG A 393 0.04 19.94 2.15
C ARG A 393 -1.19 20.68 1.60
N ASP A 394 -1.13 22.01 1.51
CA ASP A 394 -2.19 22.82 0.89
C ASP A 394 -2.56 22.36 -0.52
N SER A 395 -1.60 21.81 -1.28
CA SER A 395 -1.80 21.21 -2.61
C SER A 395 -2.58 19.88 -2.60
N ASP A 396 -2.56 19.17 -1.47
CA ASP A 396 -3.18 17.85 -1.30
C ASP A 396 -4.63 17.97 -0.79
N VAL A 397 -5.00 19.11 -0.19
CA VAL A 397 -6.35 19.34 0.38
C VAL A 397 -7.49 19.14 -0.64
N PRO A 398 -7.42 19.65 -1.89
CA PRO A 398 -8.47 19.39 -2.88
C PRO A 398 -8.61 17.90 -3.24
N LEU A 399 -7.55 17.11 -3.06
CA LEU A 399 -7.55 15.68 -3.34
C LEU A 399 -8.25 14.89 -2.22
N LEU A 400 -8.18 15.36 -0.96
CA LEU A 400 -9.00 14.84 0.15
C LEU A 400 -10.49 15.15 -0.05
N ASP A 401 -10.83 16.35 -0.54
CA ASP A 401 -12.22 16.70 -0.88
C ASP A 401 -12.77 15.79 -1.99
N ALA A 402 -11.98 15.57 -3.05
CA ALA A 402 -12.33 14.65 -4.14
C ALA A 402 -12.46 13.20 -3.66
N ARG A 403 -11.59 12.75 -2.74
CA ARG A 403 -11.67 11.43 -2.10
C ARG A 403 -13.00 11.25 -1.38
N LEU A 404 -13.36 12.17 -0.48
CA LEU A 404 -14.57 12.07 0.33
C LEU A 404 -15.83 11.98 -0.53
N ALA A 405 -15.95 12.85 -1.54
CA ALA A 405 -17.07 12.85 -2.48
C ALA A 405 -17.14 11.56 -3.32
N THR A 406 -15.99 11.07 -3.78
CA THR A 406 -15.94 9.86 -4.64
C THR A 406 -16.17 8.60 -3.82
N ARG A 407 -15.71 8.54 -2.56
CA ARG A 407 -16.02 7.45 -1.62
C ARG A 407 -17.52 7.34 -1.33
N ALA A 408 -18.20 8.44 -1.04
CA ALA A 408 -19.65 8.44 -0.83
C ALA A 408 -20.41 7.94 -2.09
N THR A 409 -19.91 8.29 -3.28
CA THR A 409 -20.43 7.76 -4.56
C THR A 409 -20.15 6.26 -4.68
N TYR A 410 -18.92 5.82 -4.42
CA TYR A 410 -18.52 4.41 -4.45
C TYR A 410 -19.37 3.54 -3.51
N GLU A 411 -19.61 4.00 -2.27
CA GLU A 411 -20.44 3.30 -1.28
C GLU A 411 -21.92 3.22 -1.71
N THR A 412 -22.42 4.24 -2.42
CA THR A 412 -23.77 4.22 -3.01
C THR A 412 -23.86 3.17 -4.12
N VAL A 413 -22.98 3.24 -5.14
CA VAL A 413 -23.02 2.29 -6.27
C VAL A 413 -22.69 0.86 -5.82
N LEU A 414 -21.88 0.67 -4.77
CA LEU A 414 -21.63 -0.64 -4.17
C LEU A 414 -22.89 -1.22 -3.51
N ALA A 415 -23.71 -0.39 -2.86
CA ALA A 415 -24.99 -0.81 -2.31
C ALA A 415 -25.99 -1.15 -3.42
N ASP A 416 -26.03 -0.36 -4.50
CA ASP A 416 -26.90 -0.60 -5.66
C ASP A 416 -26.51 -1.86 -6.45
N ALA A 417 -25.20 -2.21 -6.49
CA ALA A 417 -24.71 -3.43 -7.13
C ALA A 417 -25.14 -4.71 -6.38
N GLY A 418 -25.29 -4.63 -5.05
CA GLY A 418 -25.74 -5.72 -4.20
C GLY A 418 -24.74 -6.88 -4.17
N GLU A 419 -25.08 -7.98 -4.85
CA GLU A 419 -24.23 -9.17 -4.97
C GLU A 419 -23.24 -9.09 -6.15
N TRP A 420 -23.39 -8.09 -7.03
CA TRP A 420 -22.46 -7.87 -8.14
C TRP A 420 -21.21 -7.12 -7.67
N GLN A 421 -20.04 -7.58 -8.10
CA GLN A 421 -18.78 -6.93 -7.74
C GLN A 421 -18.55 -5.66 -8.58
N LEU A 422 -18.35 -4.50 -7.94
CA LEU A 422 -17.92 -3.29 -8.66
C LEU A 422 -16.59 -3.56 -9.39
N PRO A 423 -16.47 -3.25 -10.70
CA PRO A 423 -15.38 -3.81 -11.50
C PRO A 423 -14.00 -3.37 -11.02
N ARG A 424 -13.00 -4.25 -11.16
CA ARG A 424 -11.62 -3.95 -10.71
C ARG A 424 -11.09 -2.59 -11.17
N PRO A 425 -11.31 -2.11 -12.42
CA PRO A 425 -10.90 -0.76 -12.83
C PRO A 425 -11.46 0.38 -11.96
N VAL A 426 -12.66 0.23 -11.36
CA VAL A 426 -13.20 1.19 -10.37
C VAL A 426 -12.36 1.16 -9.10
N ARG A 427 -12.09 -0.04 -8.58
CA ARG A 427 -11.35 -0.26 -7.32
C ARG A 427 -9.90 0.22 -7.44
N ASP A 428 -9.25 -0.06 -8.57
CA ASP A 428 -7.89 0.39 -8.85
C ASP A 428 -7.81 1.91 -9.04
N ALA A 429 -8.79 2.55 -9.69
CA ALA A 429 -8.86 4.02 -9.77
C ALA A 429 -9.08 4.68 -8.39
N MET A 430 -9.89 4.07 -7.51
CA MET A 430 -10.05 4.52 -6.12
C MET A 430 -8.73 4.43 -5.35
N ARG A 431 -8.05 3.27 -5.37
CA ARG A 431 -6.75 3.05 -4.69
C ARG A 431 -5.64 3.96 -5.21
N ALA A 432 -5.62 4.25 -6.51
CA ALA A 432 -4.66 5.17 -7.12
C ALA A 432 -4.96 6.65 -6.87
N TRP A 433 -6.08 6.98 -6.20
CA TRP A 433 -6.61 8.34 -6.00
C TRP A 433 -6.87 9.09 -7.31
N GLN A 434 -7.27 8.36 -8.35
CA GLN A 434 -7.63 8.87 -9.68
C GLN A 434 -9.13 9.22 -9.71
N PHE A 435 -9.56 10.13 -8.82
CA PHE A 435 -10.98 10.32 -8.51
C PHE A 435 -11.84 10.77 -9.70
N ASP A 436 -11.31 11.56 -10.64
CA ASP A 436 -12.04 11.90 -11.87
C ASP A 436 -12.36 10.67 -12.74
N GLN A 437 -11.40 9.73 -12.82
CA GLN A 437 -11.56 8.46 -13.53
C GLN A 437 -12.50 7.52 -12.77
N ALA A 438 -12.33 7.39 -11.44
CA ALA A 438 -13.22 6.60 -10.60
C ALA A 438 -14.67 7.10 -10.68
N ALA A 439 -14.91 8.43 -10.63
CA ALA A 439 -16.23 9.02 -10.77
C ALA A 439 -16.84 8.79 -12.17
N ALA A 440 -16.03 8.75 -13.24
CA ALA A 440 -16.50 8.39 -14.57
C ALA A 440 -16.89 6.90 -14.65
N LEU A 441 -16.07 6.01 -14.09
CA LEU A 441 -16.35 4.58 -14.04
C LEU A 441 -17.57 4.26 -13.17
N LEU A 442 -17.76 4.94 -12.04
CA LEU A 442 -18.93 4.81 -11.16
C LEU A 442 -20.22 5.27 -11.84
N ARG A 443 -20.20 6.33 -12.66
CA ARG A 443 -21.37 6.72 -13.47
C ARG A 443 -21.72 5.65 -14.51
N ASN A 444 -20.72 5.05 -15.15
CA ASN A 444 -20.93 3.96 -16.10
C ASN A 444 -21.50 2.71 -15.39
N ALA A 445 -20.97 2.36 -14.22
CA ALA A 445 -21.51 1.29 -13.38
C ALA A 445 -22.98 1.53 -13.02
N GLY A 446 -23.33 2.73 -12.52
CA GLY A 446 -24.72 3.11 -12.24
C GLY A 446 -25.64 2.99 -13.46
N THR A 447 -25.14 3.34 -14.65
CA THR A 447 -25.91 3.19 -15.91
C THR A 447 -26.22 1.72 -16.22
N ILE A 448 -25.26 0.80 -16.00
CA ILE A 448 -25.50 -0.63 -16.18
C ILE A 448 -26.45 -1.17 -15.10
N LEU A 449 -26.38 -0.69 -13.87
CA LEU A 449 -27.28 -1.11 -12.78
C LEU A 449 -28.73 -0.62 -13.00
N ASP A 450 -28.91 0.60 -13.51
CA ASP A 450 -30.22 1.09 -13.98
C ASP A 450 -30.77 0.22 -15.13
N GLN A 451 -29.91 -0.18 -16.09
CA GLN A 451 -30.28 -1.07 -17.18
C GLN A 451 -30.65 -2.47 -16.68
N ARG A 452 -29.86 -3.03 -15.75
CA ARG A 452 -30.15 -4.31 -15.07
C ARG A 452 -31.55 -4.28 -14.44
N ALA A 453 -31.88 -3.24 -13.67
CA ALA A 453 -33.20 -3.11 -13.05
C ALA A 453 -34.35 -3.01 -14.09
N ALA A 454 -34.11 -2.37 -15.23
CA ALA A 454 -35.07 -2.33 -16.34
C ALA A 454 -35.24 -3.69 -17.04
N ILE A 455 -34.15 -4.45 -17.23
CA ILE A 455 -34.16 -5.80 -17.80
C ILE A 455 -34.83 -6.78 -16.84
N GLU A 456 -34.52 -6.75 -15.54
CA GLU A 456 -35.18 -7.53 -14.49
C GLU A 456 -36.71 -7.32 -14.51
N ALA A 457 -37.15 -6.06 -14.62
CA ALA A 457 -38.57 -5.72 -14.70
C ALA A 457 -39.23 -6.21 -16.01
N ALA A 458 -38.53 -6.13 -17.15
CA ALA A 458 -39.02 -6.59 -18.44
C ALA A 458 -39.11 -8.12 -18.51
N ALA A 459 -38.03 -8.83 -18.17
CA ALA A 459 -37.99 -10.29 -18.13
C ALA A 459 -39.05 -10.87 -17.19
N ALA A 460 -39.24 -10.27 -16.01
CA ALA A 460 -40.30 -10.67 -15.07
C ALA A 460 -41.72 -10.45 -15.62
N ALA A 461 -41.96 -9.41 -16.43
CA ALA A 461 -43.24 -9.18 -17.09
C ALA A 461 -43.52 -10.21 -18.20
N SER A 462 -42.49 -10.63 -18.93
CA SER A 462 -42.55 -11.62 -20.01
C SER A 462 -42.51 -13.09 -19.53
N GLY A 463 -42.18 -13.33 -18.26
CA GLY A 463 -41.99 -14.69 -17.72
C GLY A 463 -40.73 -15.36 -18.29
N LEU A 464 -39.63 -14.61 -18.33
CA LEU A 464 -38.30 -15.04 -18.73
C LEU A 464 -37.37 -15.08 -17.51
N ASP A 465 -36.54 -16.11 -17.41
CA ASP A 465 -35.47 -16.19 -16.41
C ASP A 465 -34.22 -15.48 -16.98
N MET A 466 -33.58 -14.61 -16.19
CA MET A 466 -32.41 -13.86 -16.64
C MET A 466 -31.13 -14.71 -16.66
N PRO A 467 -30.25 -14.52 -17.68
CA PRO A 467 -28.91 -15.10 -17.69
C PRO A 467 -27.94 -14.33 -16.78
N ASP A 468 -26.85 -15.00 -16.38
CA ASP A 468 -25.71 -14.36 -15.66
C ASP A 468 -24.75 -13.60 -16.59
N THR A 469 -25.07 -13.44 -17.87
CA THR A 469 -24.15 -12.85 -18.87
C THR A 469 -23.92 -11.37 -18.62
N LEU A 470 -24.95 -10.55 -18.33
CA LEU A 470 -24.74 -9.16 -17.94
C LEU A 470 -23.96 -9.01 -16.63
N ARG A 471 -24.16 -9.89 -15.63
CA ARG A 471 -23.32 -9.91 -14.41
C ARG A 471 -21.85 -10.15 -14.76
N THR A 472 -21.60 -11.19 -15.55
CA THR A 472 -20.26 -11.58 -15.99
C THR A 472 -19.57 -10.45 -16.77
N ALA A 473 -20.30 -9.78 -17.67
CA ALA A 473 -19.82 -8.66 -18.46
C ALA A 473 -19.64 -7.37 -17.64
N PHE A 474 -20.42 -7.18 -16.56
CA PHE A 474 -20.24 -6.08 -15.62
C PHE A 474 -18.97 -6.28 -14.79
N GLU A 475 -18.82 -7.43 -14.11
CA GLU A 475 -17.72 -7.72 -13.17
C GLU A 475 -16.33 -7.84 -13.86
N ALA A 476 -16.31 -7.88 -15.19
CA ALA A 476 -15.11 -8.04 -16.01
C ALA A 476 -14.09 -6.87 -15.91
N THR A 477 -12.84 -7.17 -16.24
CA THR A 477 -11.71 -6.23 -16.11
C THR A 477 -11.51 -5.31 -17.31
N ASP A 478 -12.18 -5.55 -18.44
CA ASP A 478 -12.13 -4.74 -19.67
C ASP A 478 -13.02 -3.48 -19.61
N GLY A 479 -13.81 -3.33 -18.55
CA GLY A 479 -14.69 -2.19 -18.30
C GLY A 479 -16.09 -2.37 -18.88
N PHE A 480 -16.84 -1.27 -18.99
CA PHE A 480 -18.29 -1.34 -19.22
C PHE A 480 -18.73 -1.51 -20.68
N ALA A 481 -17.80 -1.62 -21.64
CA ALA A 481 -18.15 -1.72 -23.05
C ALA A 481 -18.93 -3.02 -23.35
N SER A 482 -18.43 -4.14 -22.83
CA SER A 482 -19.04 -5.47 -22.95
C SER A 482 -20.40 -5.49 -22.24
N ALA A 483 -20.50 -5.00 -21.00
CA ALA A 483 -21.77 -4.89 -20.27
C ALA A 483 -22.82 -4.01 -20.98
N THR A 484 -22.41 -2.91 -21.63
CA THR A 484 -23.33 -2.02 -22.37
C THR A 484 -23.93 -2.73 -23.59
N LEU A 485 -23.14 -3.56 -24.27
CA LEU A 485 -23.61 -4.36 -25.41
C LEU A 485 -24.54 -5.49 -24.94
N GLU A 486 -24.18 -6.16 -23.86
CA GLU A 486 -24.97 -7.25 -23.28
C GLU A 486 -26.34 -6.77 -22.79
N ALA A 487 -26.39 -5.69 -22.00
CA ALA A 487 -27.64 -5.10 -21.52
C ALA A 487 -28.58 -4.69 -22.66
N ARG A 488 -28.01 -4.21 -23.78
CA ARG A 488 -28.79 -3.90 -24.98
C ARG A 488 -29.31 -5.17 -25.66
N ALA A 489 -28.47 -6.19 -25.78
CA ALA A 489 -28.85 -7.46 -26.43
C ALA A 489 -29.94 -8.18 -25.63
N GLU A 490 -29.87 -8.18 -24.29
CA GLU A 490 -30.90 -8.78 -23.42
C GLU A 490 -32.24 -8.06 -23.62
N LEU A 491 -32.25 -6.73 -23.57
CA LEU A 491 -33.49 -5.96 -23.78
C LEU A 491 -34.06 -6.15 -25.19
N GLU A 492 -33.22 -6.18 -26.23
CA GLU A 492 -33.65 -6.43 -27.62
C GLU A 492 -34.19 -7.86 -27.83
N ALA A 493 -33.68 -8.85 -27.09
CA ALA A 493 -34.20 -10.21 -27.09
C ALA A 493 -35.56 -10.30 -26.37
N ILE A 494 -35.74 -9.61 -25.25
CA ILE A 494 -37.04 -9.51 -24.54
C ILE A 494 -38.08 -8.82 -25.44
N GLU A 495 -37.74 -7.69 -26.07
CA GLU A 495 -38.64 -6.98 -26.99
C GLU A 495 -39.10 -7.86 -28.17
N ARG A 496 -38.20 -8.66 -28.75
CA ARG A 496 -38.57 -9.64 -29.80
C ARG A 496 -39.46 -10.76 -29.25
N TYR A 497 -39.14 -11.29 -28.07
CA TYR A 497 -39.94 -12.33 -27.42
C TYR A 497 -41.37 -11.85 -27.16
N ASP A 498 -41.54 -10.63 -26.65
CA ASP A 498 -42.84 -10.00 -26.42
C ASP A 498 -43.61 -9.74 -27.72
N ALA A 499 -42.92 -9.28 -28.78
CA ALA A 499 -43.53 -9.09 -30.10
C ALA A 499 -44.00 -10.42 -30.71
N ALA A 500 -43.24 -11.50 -30.51
CA ALA A 500 -43.64 -12.85 -30.91
C ALA A 500 -44.85 -13.34 -30.10
N ALA A 501 -44.80 -13.23 -28.77
CA ALA A 501 -45.90 -13.61 -27.88
C ALA A 501 -47.19 -12.82 -28.16
N ALA A 502 -47.09 -11.53 -28.51
CA ALA A 502 -48.22 -10.69 -28.91
C ALA A 502 -48.80 -11.06 -30.28
N SER A 503 -48.02 -11.73 -31.14
CA SER A 503 -48.47 -12.23 -32.46
C SER A 503 -49.23 -13.56 -32.35
N ARG A 504 -49.28 -14.18 -31.17
CA ARG A 504 -49.89 -15.49 -30.92
C ARG A 504 -51.40 -15.51 -31.20
N LEU A 505 -51.83 -16.40 -32.09
CA LEU A 505 -53.25 -16.63 -32.39
C LEU A 505 -53.90 -17.54 -31.32
N ALA A 506 -54.69 -16.93 -30.42
CA ALA A 506 -55.34 -17.65 -29.31
C ALA A 506 -56.52 -18.55 -29.73
N ASP A 507 -57.22 -18.20 -30.82
CA ASP A 507 -58.31 -18.98 -31.42
C ASP A 507 -58.24 -18.83 -32.96
N PRO A 508 -57.31 -19.54 -33.63
CA PRO A 508 -57.05 -19.35 -35.06
C PRO A 508 -58.24 -19.81 -35.91
N ASP A 509 -58.60 -19.03 -36.91
CA ASP A 509 -59.72 -19.36 -37.79
C ASP A 509 -59.44 -20.58 -38.69
N MET A 510 -60.44 -21.07 -39.42
CA MET A 510 -60.29 -22.27 -40.25
C MET A 510 -59.23 -22.13 -41.36
N VAL A 511 -58.89 -20.91 -41.78
CA VAL A 511 -57.84 -20.61 -42.76
C VAL A 511 -56.49 -20.62 -42.06
N GLU A 512 -56.36 -19.92 -40.93
CA GLU A 512 -55.15 -19.86 -40.10
C GLU A 512 -54.74 -21.23 -39.58
N ALA A 513 -55.70 -22.05 -39.11
CA ALA A 513 -55.47 -23.43 -38.67
C ALA A 513 -54.92 -24.33 -39.81
N VAL A 514 -55.32 -24.10 -41.07
CA VAL A 514 -54.75 -24.79 -42.23
C VAL A 514 -53.36 -24.24 -42.59
N GLY A 515 -53.09 -22.95 -42.30
CA GLY A 515 -51.77 -22.33 -42.40
C GLY A 515 -50.76 -22.93 -41.42
N LEU A 516 -51.15 -23.04 -40.15
CA LEU A 516 -50.36 -23.62 -39.06
C LEU A 516 -50.24 -25.15 -39.12
N TRP A 517 -50.92 -25.82 -40.06
CA TRP A 517 -50.88 -27.27 -40.14
C TRP A 517 -49.45 -27.77 -40.42
N GLY A 518 -48.87 -28.49 -39.46
CA GLY A 518 -47.49 -28.99 -39.53
C GLY A 518 -46.40 -28.00 -39.11
N THR A 519 -46.74 -26.84 -38.54
CA THR A 519 -45.79 -25.95 -37.84
C THR A 519 -46.09 -25.93 -36.34
N THR A 520 -45.11 -25.52 -35.53
CA THR A 520 -45.20 -25.51 -34.06
C THR A 520 -44.58 -24.24 -33.45
N PRO A 521 -45.13 -23.04 -33.73
CA PRO A 521 -44.53 -21.77 -33.28
C PRO A 521 -44.44 -21.64 -31.74
N GLU A 522 -45.27 -22.38 -31.00
CA GLU A 522 -45.17 -22.47 -29.54
C GLU A 522 -43.84 -23.11 -29.08
N VAL A 523 -43.33 -24.09 -29.83
CA VAL A 523 -42.04 -24.75 -29.54
C VAL A 523 -40.89 -23.78 -29.82
N ASP A 524 -41.00 -22.96 -30.86
CA ASP A 524 -40.00 -21.93 -31.19
C ASP A 524 -39.99 -20.82 -30.12
N LEU A 525 -41.17 -20.44 -29.57
CA LEU A 525 -41.25 -19.47 -28.47
C LEU A 525 -40.72 -20.03 -27.14
N ASP A 526 -41.02 -21.29 -26.80
CA ASP A 526 -40.44 -21.94 -25.60
C ASP A 526 -38.91 -22.19 -25.75
N LEU A 527 -38.44 -22.43 -26.98
CA LEU A 527 -37.00 -22.45 -27.30
C LEU A 527 -36.36 -21.07 -27.09
N ALA A 528 -37.01 -19.99 -27.53
CA ALA A 528 -36.54 -18.63 -27.28
C ALA A 528 -36.38 -18.33 -25.77
N ARG A 529 -37.35 -18.70 -24.93
CA ARG A 529 -37.21 -18.60 -23.46
C ARG A 529 -35.98 -19.39 -22.96
N THR A 530 -35.80 -20.61 -23.45
CA THR A 530 -34.70 -21.49 -23.03
C THR A 530 -33.33 -20.93 -23.42
N LEU A 531 -33.22 -20.38 -24.63
CA LEU A 531 -31.99 -19.76 -25.13
C LEU A 531 -31.68 -18.45 -24.42
N PHE A 532 -32.70 -17.62 -24.13
CA PHE A 532 -32.55 -16.40 -23.33
C PHE A 532 -31.98 -16.71 -21.94
N ALA A 533 -32.56 -17.68 -21.22
CA ALA A 533 -32.08 -18.10 -19.90
C ALA A 533 -30.67 -18.72 -19.94
N ALA A 534 -30.22 -19.21 -21.10
CA ALA A 534 -28.86 -19.71 -21.32
C ALA A 534 -27.85 -18.62 -21.76
N GLY A 535 -28.29 -17.37 -21.95
CA GLY A 535 -27.48 -16.27 -22.47
C GLY A 535 -27.26 -16.29 -23.98
N ASP A 536 -27.95 -17.16 -24.73
CA ASP A 536 -27.89 -17.18 -26.20
C ASP A 536 -28.95 -16.23 -26.79
N LEU A 537 -28.66 -14.95 -26.67
CA LEU A 537 -29.57 -13.87 -27.04
C LEU A 537 -29.80 -13.78 -28.56
N GLY A 538 -28.82 -14.22 -29.35
CA GLY A 538 -28.89 -14.25 -30.81
C GLY A 538 -29.84 -15.33 -31.33
N ASP A 539 -29.65 -16.58 -30.88
CA ASP A 539 -30.54 -17.67 -31.30
C ASP A 539 -31.92 -17.55 -30.62
N SER A 540 -32.00 -16.98 -29.41
CA SER A 540 -33.27 -16.59 -28.77
C SER A 540 -34.10 -15.63 -29.63
N ALA A 541 -33.48 -14.53 -30.07
CA ALA A 541 -34.09 -13.57 -30.99
C ALA A 541 -34.57 -14.24 -32.30
N GLN A 542 -33.75 -15.12 -32.88
CA GLN A 542 -34.11 -15.83 -34.11
C GLN A 542 -35.28 -16.81 -33.91
N ALA A 543 -35.34 -17.50 -32.78
CA ALA A 543 -36.45 -18.40 -32.43
C ALA A 543 -37.76 -17.62 -32.21
N ALA A 544 -37.71 -16.47 -31.52
CA ALA A 544 -38.85 -15.57 -31.36
C ALA A 544 -39.36 -15.02 -32.71
N ASP A 545 -38.47 -14.52 -33.58
CA ASP A 545 -38.83 -14.03 -34.92
C ASP A 545 -39.42 -15.16 -35.81
N SER A 546 -38.97 -16.40 -35.62
CA SER A 546 -39.51 -17.59 -36.32
C SER A 546 -40.93 -17.95 -35.85
N ALA A 547 -41.21 -17.86 -34.54
CA ALA A 547 -42.54 -18.01 -33.99
C ALA A 547 -43.49 -16.90 -34.51
N ALA A 548 -43.05 -15.64 -34.40
CA ALA A 548 -43.80 -14.46 -34.85
C ALA A 548 -44.19 -14.53 -36.33
N SER A 549 -43.23 -14.83 -37.21
CA SER A 549 -43.47 -14.94 -38.65
C SER A 549 -44.35 -16.13 -39.03
N THR A 550 -44.29 -17.23 -38.28
CA THR A 550 -45.17 -18.39 -38.46
C THR A 550 -46.62 -18.07 -38.09
N TRP A 551 -46.87 -17.32 -37.01
CA TRP A 551 -48.22 -16.84 -36.68
C TRP A 551 -48.72 -15.80 -37.69
N ALA A 552 -47.91 -14.78 -38.01
CA ALA A 552 -48.32 -13.69 -38.89
C ALA A 552 -48.64 -14.14 -40.33
N SER A 553 -47.94 -15.16 -40.84
CA SER A 553 -48.15 -15.70 -42.20
C SER A 553 -49.24 -16.77 -42.28
N ALA A 554 -49.80 -17.23 -41.15
CA ALA A 554 -50.75 -18.35 -41.08
C ALA A 554 -51.95 -18.18 -42.03
N ALA A 555 -52.59 -17.00 -42.03
CA ALA A 555 -53.74 -16.74 -42.90
C ALA A 555 -53.39 -16.79 -44.40
N GLU A 556 -52.21 -16.31 -44.81
CA GLU A 556 -51.78 -16.31 -46.21
C GLU A 556 -51.39 -17.70 -46.69
N VAL A 557 -50.59 -18.42 -45.89
CA VAL A 557 -50.20 -19.81 -46.13
C VAL A 557 -51.44 -20.71 -46.16
N GLY A 558 -52.42 -20.47 -45.27
CA GLY A 558 -53.71 -21.12 -45.23
C GLY A 558 -54.51 -20.94 -46.52
N ARG A 559 -54.65 -19.69 -47.01
CA ARG A 559 -55.31 -19.41 -48.31
C ARG A 559 -54.62 -20.13 -49.46
N GLY A 560 -53.29 -20.07 -49.52
CA GLY A 560 -52.49 -20.76 -50.53
C GLY A 560 -52.74 -22.27 -50.52
N ARG A 561 -52.68 -22.90 -49.34
CA ARG A 561 -52.95 -24.34 -49.16
C ARG A 561 -54.39 -24.73 -49.52
N ILE A 562 -55.39 -23.95 -49.14
CA ILE A 562 -56.81 -24.20 -49.50
C ILE A 562 -56.99 -24.13 -51.02
N VAL A 563 -56.44 -23.11 -51.69
CA VAL A 563 -56.48 -23.01 -53.16
C VAL A 563 -55.77 -24.21 -53.81
N SER A 564 -54.59 -24.61 -53.33
CA SER A 564 -53.88 -25.78 -53.83
C SER A 564 -54.68 -27.08 -53.63
N LEU A 565 -55.34 -27.26 -52.48
CA LEU A 565 -56.20 -28.42 -52.21
C LEU A 565 -57.45 -28.45 -53.11
N ILE A 566 -58.07 -27.28 -53.38
CA ILE A 566 -59.20 -27.17 -54.31
C ILE A 566 -58.74 -27.51 -55.74
N VAL A 567 -57.61 -26.96 -56.20
CA VAL A 567 -57.04 -27.27 -57.52
C VAL A 567 -56.69 -28.76 -57.63
N LEU A 568 -56.09 -29.34 -56.59
CA LEU A 568 -55.78 -30.77 -56.53
C LEU A 568 -57.06 -31.62 -56.59
N ALA A 569 -58.11 -31.26 -55.86
CA ALA A 569 -59.40 -31.97 -55.88
C ALA A 569 -60.08 -31.89 -57.26
N VAL A 570 -60.03 -30.73 -57.92
CA VAL A 570 -60.51 -30.55 -59.30
C VAL A 570 -59.69 -31.36 -60.30
N ALA A 571 -58.36 -31.39 -60.16
CA ALA A 571 -57.48 -32.22 -60.97
C ALA A 571 -57.71 -33.72 -60.76
N LEU A 572 -57.98 -34.16 -59.52
CA LEU A 572 -58.33 -35.54 -59.20
C LEU A 572 -59.69 -35.92 -59.79
N LEU A 573 -60.69 -35.03 -59.71
CA LEU A 573 -61.99 -35.20 -60.37
C LEU A 573 -61.85 -35.32 -61.88
N MET A 574 -61.03 -34.46 -62.50
CA MET A 574 -60.70 -34.54 -63.94
C MET A 574 -60.02 -35.88 -64.29
N ALA A 575 -59.07 -36.34 -63.48
CA ALA A 575 -58.41 -37.64 -63.68
C ALA A 575 -59.41 -38.81 -63.54
N ILE A 576 -60.30 -38.78 -62.55
CA ILE A 576 -61.37 -39.78 -62.37
C ILE A 576 -62.33 -39.77 -63.56
N VAL A 577 -62.72 -38.60 -64.07
CA VAL A 577 -63.58 -38.47 -65.27
C VAL A 577 -62.86 -39.01 -66.52
N LEU A 578 -61.58 -38.72 -66.70
CA LEU A 578 -60.78 -39.25 -67.82
C LEU A 578 -60.63 -40.77 -67.74
N VAL A 579 -60.36 -41.33 -66.55
CA VAL A 579 -60.31 -42.79 -66.33
C VAL A 579 -61.69 -43.43 -66.55
N ALA A 580 -62.77 -42.81 -66.10
CA ALA A 580 -64.13 -43.28 -66.33
C ALA A 580 -64.50 -43.27 -67.82
N PHE A 581 -64.07 -42.27 -68.59
CA PHE A 581 -64.22 -42.24 -70.05
C PHE A 581 -63.36 -43.32 -70.73
N TRP A 582 -62.11 -43.52 -70.30
CA TRP A 582 -61.22 -44.53 -70.85
C TRP A 582 -61.72 -45.97 -70.60
N LEU A 583 -62.36 -46.21 -69.45
CA LEU A 583 -63.02 -47.47 -69.11
C LEU A 583 -64.35 -47.67 -69.87
N ARG A 584 -65.09 -46.59 -70.20
CA ARG A 584 -66.32 -46.68 -71.03
C ARG A 584 -66.06 -46.85 -72.52
N GLY A 585 -64.87 -46.46 -73.01
CA GLY A 585 -64.53 -46.44 -74.44
C GLY A 585 -64.12 -47.77 -75.08
N ARG A 586 -63.96 -48.86 -74.32
CA ARG A 586 -63.42 -50.14 -74.83
C ARG A 586 -64.51 -51.18 -75.16
N GLY A 587 -65.10 -51.06 -76.35
CA GLY A 587 -66.05 -52.07 -76.86
C GLY A 587 -66.21 -52.10 -78.40
N ARG A 588 -65.45 -52.99 -79.07
CA ARG A 588 -65.42 -53.31 -80.53
C ARG A 588 -64.71 -52.25 -81.42
N GLY A 589 -63.75 -52.55 -82.31
CA GLY A 589 -62.91 -53.76 -82.51
C GLY A 589 -62.77 -54.23 -83.97
N ARG A 590 -61.51 -54.48 -84.43
CA ARG A 590 -60.98 -55.01 -85.73
C ARG A 590 -60.42 -53.97 -86.73
N ALA A 591 -59.33 -54.19 -87.49
CA ALA A 591 -58.32 -55.28 -87.54
C ALA A 591 -56.95 -54.78 -88.12
N GLY A 592 -55.86 -55.56 -87.98
CA GLY A 592 -54.48 -55.22 -88.43
C GLY A 592 -54.16 -55.50 -89.92
N PRO A 593 -52.88 -55.46 -90.37
CA PRO A 593 -51.88 -56.49 -90.00
C PRO A 593 -50.41 -55.99 -89.75
N ILE A 594 -49.41 -56.86 -89.97
CA ILE A 594 -48.05 -56.96 -89.36
C ILE A 594 -46.91 -56.50 -90.31
N VAL A 595 -45.68 -56.32 -89.76
CA VAL A 595 -44.28 -56.48 -90.33
C VAL A 595 -43.43 -55.18 -90.25
N ALA A 596 -42.15 -55.14 -89.82
CA ALA A 596 -41.29 -56.01 -88.96
C ALA A 596 -39.93 -55.30 -88.65
N ALA A 597 -39.23 -55.74 -87.57
CA ALA A 597 -37.79 -55.50 -87.21
C ALA A 597 -37.29 -54.03 -87.07
N GLY A 598 -36.33 -53.64 -86.22
CA GLY A 598 -35.39 -54.29 -85.28
C GLY A 598 -34.13 -53.39 -85.19
N ALA A 599 -33.31 -53.30 -84.13
CA ALA A 599 -33.26 -53.98 -82.83
C ALA A 599 -32.49 -53.13 -81.78
N ASP A 600 -32.63 -53.48 -80.50
CA ASP A 600 -31.71 -53.21 -79.37
C ASP A 600 -30.29 -53.79 -79.65
N PRO A 601 -29.16 -53.41 -78.96
CA PRO A 601 -29.09 -53.45 -77.48
C PRO A 601 -28.06 -52.59 -76.68
N TYR A 602 -28.41 -52.36 -75.41
CA TYR A 602 -27.62 -52.41 -74.15
C TYR A 602 -26.24 -51.73 -73.94
N ALA A 603 -26.13 -51.14 -72.72
CA ALA A 603 -24.95 -51.08 -71.82
C ALA A 603 -23.77 -50.14 -72.24
N THR A 604 -23.07 -49.41 -71.34
CA THR A 604 -23.07 -49.25 -69.86
C THR A 604 -22.28 -47.97 -69.49
N LEU A 605 -22.46 -47.41 -68.28
CA LEU A 605 -21.50 -46.64 -67.41
C LEU A 605 -20.46 -45.68 -68.08
N ALA A 606 -20.19 -44.45 -67.66
CA ALA A 606 -19.90 -43.93 -66.31
C ALA A 606 -19.77 -42.35 -66.34
N PRO A 607 -19.32 -41.63 -65.28
CA PRO A 607 -19.48 -40.16 -65.15
C PRO A 607 -18.23 -39.28 -65.37
N SER A 608 -18.43 -37.99 -65.69
CA SER A 608 -17.64 -36.80 -65.29
C SER A 608 -18.38 -35.52 -65.76
N TRP A 609 -18.56 -34.45 -64.96
CA TRP A 609 -17.61 -33.35 -64.71
C TRP A 609 -16.91 -32.80 -65.97
N ASN A 610 -17.01 -31.49 -66.21
CA ASN A 610 -16.29 -30.78 -67.27
C ASN A 610 -16.05 -29.28 -66.91
N PRO A 611 -14.81 -28.75 -67.00
CA PRO A 611 -14.49 -27.35 -66.69
C PRO A 611 -14.06 -26.48 -67.90
N THR A 612 -14.21 -25.15 -67.73
CA THR A 612 -13.43 -24.02 -68.31
C THR A 612 -13.18 -23.83 -69.82
N GLU A 613 -13.35 -22.57 -70.27
CA GLU A 613 -12.65 -21.93 -71.40
C GLU A 613 -12.00 -20.57 -70.96
N PRO A 614 -11.02 -19.99 -71.71
CA PRO A 614 -10.07 -18.97 -71.19
C PRO A 614 -9.91 -17.66 -72.00
N VAL A 615 -9.25 -16.62 -71.44
CA VAL A 615 -8.57 -15.50 -72.17
C VAL A 615 -7.28 -15.01 -71.44
N GLU A 616 -6.32 -14.51 -72.22
CA GLU A 616 -4.90 -14.11 -71.98
C GLU A 616 -4.68 -12.64 -71.48
N VAL A 617 -3.52 -12.09 -71.00
CA VAL A 617 -2.13 -12.54 -70.65
C VAL A 617 -1.33 -11.40 -69.92
N SER A 618 -0.25 -11.75 -69.18
CA SER A 618 0.90 -10.88 -68.72
C SER A 618 0.65 -9.84 -67.59
N ASP A 619 1.61 -9.46 -66.73
CA ASP A 619 2.93 -10.04 -66.37
C ASP A 619 3.33 -9.66 -64.92
N ASP A 620 4.49 -10.18 -64.50
CA ASP A 620 5.45 -9.63 -63.53
C ASP A 620 5.40 -10.00 -62.02
N ARG A 621 6.61 -10.09 -61.47
CA ARG A 621 7.05 -10.51 -60.12
C ARG A 621 8.05 -9.43 -59.62
N PRO A 622 8.39 -9.26 -58.31
CA PRO A 622 8.76 -10.38 -57.43
C PRO A 622 8.60 -10.25 -55.89
N ARG A 623 8.64 -11.43 -55.25
CA ARG A 623 9.27 -11.81 -53.94
C ARG A 623 9.46 -10.76 -52.82
N GLY A 624 8.85 -11.08 -51.67
CA GLY A 624 9.34 -10.87 -50.29
C GLY A 624 8.34 -11.57 -49.35
N ALA A 625 8.64 -12.61 -48.55
CA ALA A 625 9.71 -12.89 -47.59
C ALA A 625 9.38 -12.41 -46.15
N ALA A 626 8.69 -13.31 -45.41
CA ALA A 626 8.70 -13.53 -43.95
C ALA A 626 8.21 -12.42 -42.97
N PRO A 627 7.72 -12.82 -41.77
CA PRO A 627 7.28 -11.90 -40.72
C PRO A 627 8.39 -11.62 -39.67
N ASP A 628 8.14 -10.60 -38.84
CA ASP A 628 8.59 -10.50 -37.44
C ASP A 628 7.39 -10.80 -36.52
#